data_AF-A0A6G1EYM6-F1
#
_entry.id   AF-A0A6G1EYM6-F1
#
_cell.length_a   1.000
_cell.length_b   1.000
_cell.length_c   1.000
_cell.angle_alpha   90.00
_cell.angle_beta   90.00
_cell.angle_gamma   90.00
#
_symmetry.space_group_name_H-M   'P 1'
#
loop_
_entity.id
_entity.type
_entity.pdbx_description
1 polymer ?
#
loop_
_entity_poly.entity_id
_entity_poly.type
_entity_poly.pdbx_seq_one_letter_code
_entity_poly.pdbx_strand_id
1 'polypeptide(L)'
;MIFVGYEGGQKAYRVYDPSSCRVHVTRDVVFDEGASWDWNTQGGGDPNDRDSFTVEYSVEPTGNAASAPAPPVLPSLSSGYNPNRHSAE
;
A
#
# COMPACT_ATOMS: atom_id res chain seq x y z
N MET A 1 -17.56 -6.41 7.24
CA MET A 1 -17.53 -5.15 6.48
C MET A 1 -16.17 -5.01 5.82
N ILE A 2 -16.11 -4.62 4.54
CA ILE A 2 -14.90 -4.59 3.71
C ILE A 2 -14.75 -3.19 3.14
N PHE A 3 -13.57 -2.58 3.27
CA PHE A 3 -13.28 -1.28 2.67
C PHE A 3 -13.16 -1.39 1.15
N VAL A 4 -13.90 -0.56 0.42
CA VAL A 4 -13.91 -0.57 -1.05
C VAL A 4 -13.59 0.79 -1.68
N GLY A 5 -13.43 1.85 -0.89
CA GLY A 5 -12.98 3.15 -1.38
C GLY A 5 -13.58 4.34 -0.63
N TYR A 6 -13.51 5.51 -1.27
CA TYR A 6 -13.98 6.78 -0.72
C TYR A 6 -15.26 7.25 -1.40
N GLU A 7 -16.05 8.04 -0.69
CA GLU A 7 -17.23 8.70 -1.24
C GLU A 7 -16.85 10.02 -1.94
N GLY A 8 -17.42 10.26 -3.13
CA GLY A 8 -17.16 11.48 -3.89
C GLY A 8 -17.70 12.72 -3.17
N GLY A 9 -16.89 13.79 -3.10
CA GLY A 9 -17.31 15.07 -2.52
C GLY A 9 -17.51 15.05 -0.99
N GLN A 10 -17.22 13.93 -0.33
CA GLN A 10 -17.34 13.79 1.11
C GLN A 10 -16.12 13.08 1.67
N LYS A 11 -15.62 13.55 2.82
CA LYS A 11 -14.62 12.79 3.58
C LYS A 11 -15.32 11.64 4.31
N ALA A 12 -15.68 10.60 3.58
CA ALA A 12 -16.35 9.40 4.08
C ALA A 12 -15.86 8.17 3.30
N TYR A 13 -15.94 7.02 3.95
CA TYR A 13 -15.52 5.74 3.40
C TYR A 13 -16.73 4.96 2.88
N ARG A 14 -16.51 4.17 1.82
CA ARG A 14 -17.43 3.18 1.28
C ARG A 14 -17.03 1.81 1.81
N VAL A 15 -17.97 1.16 2.48
CA VAL A 15 -17.74 -0.10 3.19
C VAL A 15 -18.81 -1.10 2.76
N TYR A 16 -18.40 -2.19 2.14
CA TYR A 16 -19.30 -3.26 1.73
C TYR A 16 -19.62 -4.17 2.91
N ASP A 17 -20.90 -4.47 3.13
CA ASP A 17 -21.36 -5.47 4.07
C ASP A 17 -21.84 -6.72 3.29
N PRO A 18 -21.08 -7.82 3.31
CA PRO A 18 -21.46 -9.06 2.61
C PRO A 18 -22.76 -9.68 3.11
N SER A 19 -23.14 -9.45 4.37
CA SER A 19 -24.35 -10.04 4.95
C SER A 19 -25.62 -9.40 4.40
N SER A 20 -25.58 -8.10 4.12
CA SER A 20 -26.71 -7.35 3.58
C SER A 20 -26.60 -7.07 2.08
N CYS A 21 -25.47 -7.41 1.45
CA CYS A 21 -25.12 -7.10 0.06
C CYS A 21 -25.23 -5.60 -0.26
N ARG A 22 -24.87 -4.73 0.69
CA ARG A 22 -24.96 -3.27 0.55
C ARG A 22 -23.64 -2.58 0.81
N VAL A 23 -23.48 -1.42 0.18
CA VAL A 23 -22.39 -0.49 0.48
C VAL A 23 -22.92 0.59 1.44
N HIS A 24 -22.23 0.74 2.56
CA HIS A 24 -22.46 1.78 3.55
C HIS A 24 -21.46 2.92 3.33
N VAL A 25 -21.93 4.16 3.46
CA VAL A 25 -21.08 5.35 3.47
C VAL A 25 -21.00 5.85 4.91
N THR A 26 -19.81 5.84 5.51
CA THR A 26 -19.62 6.25 6.91
C THR A 26 -18.26 6.91 7.12
N ARG A 27 -18.17 7.80 8.12
CA ARG A 27 -16.91 8.43 8.56
C ARG A 27 -16.28 7.69 9.72
N ASP A 28 -17.09 7.05 10.54
CA ASP A 28 -16.67 6.38 11.77
C ASP A 28 -16.51 4.89 11.46
N VAL A 29 -15.28 4.50 11.13
CA VAL A 29 -14.88 3.10 10.90
C VAL A 29 -13.58 2.83 11.63
N VAL A 30 -13.52 1.67 12.27
CA VAL A 30 -12.30 1.14 12.86
C VAL A 30 -11.82 0.02 11.96
N PHE A 31 -10.58 0.11 11.51
CA PHE A 31 -9.94 -0.91 10.67
C PHE A 31 -9.24 -1.94 11.56
N ASP A 32 -9.38 -3.21 11.21
CA ASP A 32 -8.55 -4.26 11.77
C ASP A 32 -7.26 -4.36 10.95
N GLU A 33 -6.27 -3.54 11.31
CA GLU A 33 -4.95 -3.52 10.64
C GLU A 33 -4.13 -4.78 10.92
N GLY A 34 -4.51 -5.59 11.92
CA GLY A 34 -3.86 -6.86 12.23
C GLY A 34 -4.29 -8.00 11.31
N ALA A 35 -5.43 -7.85 10.63
CA ALA A 35 -5.90 -8.81 9.65
C ALA A 35 -5.17 -8.63 8.31
N SER A 36 -4.83 -9.74 7.67
CA SER A 36 -4.23 -9.78 6.33
C SER A 36 -5.09 -10.61 5.38
N TRP A 37 -5.07 -10.24 4.10
CA TRP A 37 -5.69 -11.08 3.07
C TRP A 37 -4.72 -12.19 2.67
N ASP A 38 -5.17 -13.44 2.75
CA ASP A 38 -4.44 -14.54 2.17
C ASP A 38 -4.66 -14.54 0.64
N TRP A 39 -3.79 -13.80 -0.06
CA TRP A 39 -3.79 -13.72 -1.51
C TRP A 39 -3.64 -15.08 -2.21
N ASN A 40 -3.12 -16.09 -1.51
CA ASN A 40 -2.88 -17.42 -2.08
C ASN A 40 -4.15 -18.28 -2.12
N THR A 41 -5.21 -17.91 -1.41
CA THR A 41 -6.45 -18.70 -1.36
C THR A 41 -7.33 -18.57 -2.60
N GLN A 42 -7.14 -17.52 -3.41
CA GLN A 42 -7.95 -17.26 -4.61
C GLN A 42 -7.29 -17.65 -5.92
N GLY A 43 -6.06 -18.15 -5.89
CA GLY A 43 -5.30 -18.57 -7.07
C GLY A 43 -5.24 -20.08 -7.19
N GLY A 44 -6.23 -20.69 -7.81
CA GLY A 44 -6.01 -21.94 -8.57
C GLY A 44 -5.23 -21.68 -9.88
N GLY A 45 -4.62 -20.50 -10.03
CA GLY A 45 -3.76 -20.13 -11.13
C GLY A 45 -2.30 -20.42 -10.76
N ASP A 46 -1.57 -20.95 -11.73
CA ASP A 46 -0.16 -21.30 -11.62
C ASP A 46 0.64 -20.09 -11.09
N PRO A 47 1.63 -20.27 -10.18
CA PRO A 47 2.50 -19.17 -9.74
C PRO A 47 3.26 -18.48 -10.88
N ASN A 48 3.29 -19.09 -12.07
CA ASN A 48 3.83 -18.55 -13.32
C ASN A 48 2.80 -17.75 -14.15
N ASP A 49 1.51 -17.81 -13.79
CA ASP A 49 0.38 -17.07 -14.39
C ASP A 49 0.15 -15.72 -13.68
N ARG A 50 1.22 -15.12 -13.16
CA ARG A 50 1.20 -13.76 -12.63
C ARG A 50 1.31 -12.82 -13.82
N ASP A 51 0.18 -12.24 -14.21
CA ASP A 51 0.09 -11.25 -15.28
C ASP A 51 1.16 -10.16 -15.07
N SER A 52 2.13 -10.08 -15.97
CA SER A 52 3.26 -9.16 -15.83
C SER A 52 2.80 -7.75 -16.18
N PHE A 53 2.56 -6.91 -15.17
CA PHE A 53 2.26 -5.50 -15.43
C PHE A 53 3.56 -4.73 -15.66
N THR A 54 3.70 -4.11 -16.83
CA THR A 54 4.82 -3.21 -17.14
C THR A 54 4.36 -1.77 -16.96
N VAL A 55 5.08 -1.00 -16.15
CA VAL A 55 4.82 0.44 -15.95
C VAL A 55 5.75 1.23 -16.86
N GLU A 56 5.18 1.91 -17.86
CA GLU A 56 5.90 2.88 -18.70
C GLU A 56 5.84 4.26 -18.04
N TYR A 57 6.99 4.90 -17.84
CA TYR A 57 7.08 6.27 -17.37
C TYR A 57 7.48 7.20 -18.52
N SER A 58 6.73 8.28 -18.72
CA SER A 58 7.14 9.34 -19.64
C SER A 58 8.26 10.16 -19.00
N VAL A 59 9.49 10.02 -19.50
CA VAL A 59 10.59 10.92 -19.19
C VAL A 59 10.52 12.13 -20.12
N GLU A 60 10.04 13.25 -19.60
CA GLU A 60 10.16 14.54 -20.29
C GLU A 60 11.64 14.96 -20.27
N PRO A 61 12.29 15.18 -21.42
CA PRO A 61 13.69 15.60 -21.44
C PRO A 61 13.80 17.03 -20.91
N THR A 62 14.12 17.18 -19.62
CA THR A 62 14.70 18.42 -19.11
C THR A 62 16.07 18.57 -19.74
N GLY A 63 16.11 19.32 -20.85
CA GLY A 63 17.36 19.64 -21.51
C GLY A 63 18.21 20.51 -20.62
N ASN A 64 19.23 19.94 -19.97
CA ASN A 64 20.60 20.47 -19.84
C ASN A 64 21.49 19.37 -19.23
N ALA A 65 22.66 19.17 -19.83
CA ALA A 65 23.58 18.07 -19.55
C ALA A 65 24.17 18.09 -18.12
N ALA A 66 24.48 16.88 -17.64
CA ALA A 66 25.26 16.52 -16.45
C ALA A 66 24.54 16.54 -15.08
N SER A 67 23.72 15.51 -14.82
CA SER A 67 23.78 14.75 -13.56
C SER A 67 22.96 13.46 -13.72
N ALA A 68 23.53 12.30 -13.41
CA ALA A 68 22.82 11.02 -13.46
C ALA A 68 21.58 11.06 -12.55
N PRO A 69 20.39 10.59 -12.98
CA PRO A 69 19.23 10.54 -12.10
C PRO A 69 19.50 9.51 -11.00
N ALA A 70 19.63 9.98 -9.75
CA ALA A 70 19.66 9.09 -8.60
C ALA A 70 18.31 8.33 -8.53
N PRO A 71 18.31 7.02 -8.22
CA PRO A 71 17.07 6.27 -8.02
C PRO A 71 16.23 6.92 -6.91
N PRO A 72 14.89 6.74 -6.92
CA PRO A 72 14.04 7.29 -5.87
C PRO A 72 14.50 6.74 -4.52
N VAL A 73 14.93 7.63 -3.62
CA VAL A 73 15.35 7.28 -2.27
C VAL A 73 14.11 6.79 -1.53
N LEU A 74 14.02 5.48 -1.29
CA LEU A 74 13.04 4.91 -0.36
C LEU A 74 13.31 5.48 1.04
N PRO A 75 12.29 5.89 1.81
CA PRO A 75 12.50 6.26 3.20
C PRO A 75 13.05 5.04 3.96
N SER A 76 14.29 5.14 4.43
CA SER A 76 14.89 4.11 5.26
C SER A 76 14.16 4.05 6.60
N LEU A 77 13.56 2.90 6.91
CA LEU A 77 13.09 2.58 8.25
C LEU A 77 14.31 2.65 9.19
N SER A 78 14.38 3.70 10.02
CA SER A 78 15.36 3.78 11.09
C SER A 78 15.03 2.73 12.15
N SER A 79 15.52 1.50 11.95
CA SER A 79 15.54 0.48 12.98
C SER A 79 16.51 0.92 14.07
N GLY A 80 15.97 1.51 15.14
CA GLY A 80 16.72 2.06 16.28
C GLY A 80 17.32 1.00 17.20
N TYR A 81 17.96 -0.04 16.66
CA TYR A 81 18.65 -1.04 17.47
C TYR A 81 20.15 -0.72 17.59
N ASN A 82 20.59 -0.29 18.78
CA ASN A 82 22.00 -0.13 19.12
C ASN A 82 22.43 -1.20 20.13
N PRO A 83 23.23 -2.21 19.72
CA PRO A 83 23.66 -3.31 20.58
C PRO A 83 24.73 -2.93 21.63
N ASN A 84 25.17 -1.67 21.70
CA ASN A 84 26.29 -1.23 22.55
C ASN A 84 25.89 -0.24 23.66
N ARG A 85 24.75 -0.42 24.33
CA ARG A 85 24.53 0.22 25.64
C ARG A 85 25.00 -0.70 26.76
N HIS A 86 26.27 -0.54 27.17
CA HIS A 86 26.70 -0.96 28.49
C HIS A 86 26.05 -0.05 29.53
N SER A 87 25.23 -0.65 30.39
CA SER A 87 24.73 -0.01 31.61
C SER A 87 25.92 0.39 32.48
N ALA A 88 25.99 1.67 32.84
CA ALA A 88 26.80 2.15 33.93
C ALA A 88 25.86 2.84 34.92
N GLU A 89 25.41 2.07 35.89
CA GLU A 89 25.03 2.51 37.24
C GLU A 89 25.27 1.34 38.20
#